data_AF-A0A960XA93-F1
#
_entry.id   AF-A0A960XA93-F1
#
_cell.length_a   1.000
_cell.length_b   1.000
_cell.length_c   1.000
_cell.angle_alpha   90.00
_cell.angle_beta   90.00
_cell.angle_gamma   90.00
#
_symmetry.space_group_name_H-M   'P 1'
#
loop_
_entity.id
_entity.type
_entity.pdbx_description
1 polymer ?
#
loop_
_entity_poly.entity_id
_entity_poly.type
_entity_poly.pdbx_seq_one_letter_code
_entity_poly.pdbx_strand_id
1 'polypeptide(L)'
;MKQESFAFRRGRFKYLDYAENQAKNRKTVTMVEWEQKLDAFLTFNEKDLLRHAGKVSAQVAEKLALERYEEFDKRRRQKEKQIADAEDVDLLEALKEKARQLEAQVQMEPSTDEFDLQIK
;
A
#
# COMPACT_ATOMS: atom_id res chain seq x y z
N MET A 1 7.28 5.16 -0.75
CA MET A 1 6.72 5.03 0.63
C MET A 1 7.68 4.48 1.68
N LYS A 2 8.25 3.26 1.61
CA LYS A 2 9.15 2.76 2.69
C LYS A 2 10.44 3.59 2.84
N GLN A 3 11.00 4.10 1.74
CA GLN A 3 12.22 4.92 1.78
C GLN A 3 12.01 6.32 2.38
N GLU A 4 10.92 7.02 2.05
CA GLU A 4 10.61 8.36 2.59
C GLU A 4 10.38 8.33 4.10
N SER A 5 9.72 7.28 4.58
CA SER A 5 9.49 7.02 6.01
C SER A 5 10.79 6.78 6.79
N PHE A 6 11.84 6.30 6.11
CA PHE A 6 13.16 6.06 6.69
C PHE A 6 14.00 7.35 6.67
N ALA A 7 13.95 8.11 5.57
CA ALA A 7 14.62 9.39 5.44
C ALA A 7 14.13 10.41 6.48
N PHE A 8 12.81 10.50 6.71
CA PHE A 8 12.25 11.38 7.73
C PHE A 8 12.66 10.97 9.16
N ARG A 9 12.63 9.66 9.47
CA ARG A 9 13.11 9.14 10.76
C ARG A 9 14.59 9.44 11.00
N ARG A 10 15.42 9.33 9.96
CA ARG A 10 16.86 9.60 10.04
C ARG A 10 17.17 11.09 10.22
N GLY A 11 16.40 11.99 9.61
CA GLY A 11 16.55 13.45 9.78
C GLY A 11 16.19 13.92 11.20
N ARG A 12 15.11 13.37 11.78
CA ARG A 12 14.70 13.69 13.16
C ARG A 12 15.75 13.27 14.19
N PHE A 13 16.38 12.12 14.00
CA PHE A 13 17.44 11.64 14.89
C PHE A 13 18.64 12.62 14.91
N LYS A 14 19.09 13.08 13.73
CA LYS A 14 20.21 14.02 13.59
C LYS A 14 19.99 15.38 14.28
N TYR A 15 18.78 15.96 14.18
CA TYR A 15 18.49 17.24 14.84
C TYR A 15 18.45 17.09 16.37
N LEU A 16 17.87 15.99 16.87
CA LEU A 16 17.84 15.71 18.30
C LEU A 16 19.25 15.42 18.85
N ASP A 17 20.08 14.67 18.12
CA ASP A 17 21.49 14.44 18.49
C ASP A 17 22.26 15.77 18.57
N TYR A 18 22.03 16.68 17.62
CA TYR A 18 22.60 18.03 17.64
C TYR A 18 22.13 18.80 18.87
N ALA A 19 20.84 18.75 19.20
CA ALA A 19 20.29 19.43 20.36
C ALA A 19 20.84 18.88 21.68
N GLU A 20 20.94 17.56 21.78
CA GLU A 20 21.54 16.86 22.93
C GLU A 20 23.01 17.28 23.13
N ASN A 21 23.79 17.39 22.05
CA ASN A 21 25.17 17.86 22.12
C ASN A 21 25.28 19.34 22.54
N GLN A 22 24.36 20.22 22.13
CA GLN A 22 24.34 21.60 22.63
C GLN A 22 24.06 21.64 24.14
N ALA A 23 23.11 20.82 24.60
CA ALA A 23 22.76 20.71 26.02
C ALA A 23 23.93 20.14 26.86
N LYS A 24 24.59 19.08 26.39
CA LYS A 24 25.78 18.49 27.04
C LYS A 24 26.92 19.50 27.17
N ASN A 25 27.10 20.36 26.17
CA ASN A 25 28.12 21.40 26.17
C ASN A 25 27.70 22.67 26.93
N ARG A 26 26.61 22.64 27.69
CA ARG A 26 26.06 23.77 28.48
C ARG A 26 25.87 25.05 27.66
N LYS A 27 25.59 24.91 26.36
CA LYS A 27 25.23 26.05 25.52
C LYS A 27 23.78 26.39 25.78
N THR A 28 23.54 27.54 26.40
CA THR A 28 22.20 28.08 26.57
C THR A 28 21.69 28.54 25.21
N VAL A 29 20.60 27.93 24.75
CA VAL A 29 19.91 28.27 23.50
C VAL A 29 18.47 28.56 23.84
N THR A 30 17.97 29.72 23.40
CA THR A 30 16.59 30.15 23.59
C THR A 30 15.65 29.40 22.64
N MET A 31 14.34 29.38 22.95
CA MET A 31 13.36 28.72 22.08
C MET A 31 13.28 29.34 20.68
N VAL A 32 13.50 30.66 20.56
CA VAL A 32 13.55 31.36 19.27
C VAL A 32 14.77 30.92 18.43
N GLU A 33 15.92 30.75 19.06
CA GLU A 33 17.11 30.24 18.37
C GLU A 33 16.96 28.77 17.97
N TRP A 34 16.23 27.97 18.75
CA TRP A 34 15.88 26.59 18.37
C TRP A 34 15.01 26.53 17.12
N GLU A 35 14.02 27.41 17.01
CA GLU A 35 13.16 27.55 15.84
C GLU A 35 13.99 27.87 14.59
N GLN A 36 14.86 28.88 14.66
CA GLN A 36 15.73 29.26 13.54
C GLN A 36 16.69 28.13 13.13
N LYS A 37 17.25 27.39 14.11
CA LYS A 37 18.13 26.24 13.84
C LYS A 37 17.36 25.08 13.20
N LEU A 38 16.10 24.87 13.59
CA LEU A 38 15.24 23.86 12.97
C LEU A 38 14.93 24.22 11.52
N ASP A 39 14.57 25.47 11.25
CA ASP A 39 14.29 25.94 9.89
C ASP A 39 15.51 25.81 8.98
N ALA A 40 16.70 26.20 9.48
CA ALA A 40 17.96 26.01 8.77
C ALA A 40 18.26 24.53 8.51
N PHE A 41 18.03 23.65 9.50
CA PHE A 41 18.22 22.22 9.35
C PHE A 41 17.27 21.61 8.31
N LEU A 42 15.99 21.99 8.32
CA LEU A 42 15.01 21.52 7.34
C LEU A 42 15.37 21.98 5.92
N THR A 43 15.71 23.26 5.76
CA THR A 43 16.14 23.82 4.46
C THR A 43 17.39 23.10 3.93
N PHE A 44 18.38 22.85 4.80
CA PHE A 44 19.59 22.12 4.45
C PHE A 44 19.32 20.67 3.99
N ASN A 45 18.27 20.04 4.50
CA ASN A 45 17.86 18.68 4.11
C ASN A 45 16.82 18.69 2.96
N GLU A 46 16.70 19.81 2.23
CA GLU A 46 15.74 20.01 1.14
C GLU A 46 14.30 19.67 1.57
N LYS A 47 13.95 20.01 2.82
CA LYS A 47 12.60 19.88 3.36
C LYS A 47 11.92 21.23 3.35
N ASP A 48 10.67 21.21 2.91
CA ASP A 48 9.82 22.39 2.90
C ASP A 48 9.51 22.87 4.32
N LEU A 49 9.64 24.18 4.51
CA LEU A 49 9.28 24.84 5.77
C LEU A 49 7.77 25.03 5.86
N LEU A 50 7.22 24.76 7.03
CA LEU A 50 5.79 24.93 7.30
C LEU A 50 5.45 26.40 7.58
N ARG A 51 5.56 27.27 6.57
CA ARG A 51 5.37 28.74 6.70
C ARG A 51 3.95 29.18 7.07
N HIS A 52 2.99 28.24 7.08
CA HIS A 52 1.56 28.51 7.26
C HIS A 52 0.96 27.63 8.35
N ALA A 53 1.78 27.21 9.32
CA ALA A 53 1.30 26.51 10.51
C ALA A 53 0.10 27.26 11.11
N GLY A 54 -1.03 26.57 11.27
CA GLY A 54 -2.26 27.14 11.83
C GLY A 54 -3.13 27.97 10.88
N LYS A 55 -2.75 28.20 9.61
CA LYS A 55 -3.62 28.90 8.64
C LYS A 55 -4.71 28.01 8.03
N VAL A 56 -4.53 26.69 8.09
CA VAL A 56 -5.54 25.74 7.63
C VAL A 56 -6.45 25.43 8.81
N SER A 57 -7.71 25.86 8.73
CA SER A 57 -8.70 25.50 9.74
C SER A 57 -8.87 23.98 9.77
N ALA A 58 -9.22 23.42 10.94
CA ALA A 58 -9.46 21.98 11.08
C ALA A 58 -10.44 21.45 10.02
N GLN A 59 -11.47 22.23 9.67
CA GLN A 59 -12.45 21.91 8.64
C GLN A 59 -11.85 21.78 7.23
N VAL A 60 -10.91 22.66 6.86
CA VAL A 60 -10.24 22.59 5.55
C VAL A 60 -9.30 21.38 5.51
N ALA A 61 -8.60 21.09 6.61
CA ALA A 61 -7.74 19.91 6.71
C ALA A 61 -8.56 18.61 6.62
N GLU A 62 -9.70 18.55 7.31
CA GLU A 62 -10.63 17.42 7.27
C GLU A 62 -11.18 17.19 5.86
N LYS A 63 -11.67 18.24 5.21
CA LYS A 63 -12.16 18.15 3.83
C LYS A 63 -11.07 17.62 2.89
N LEU A 64 -9.86 18.17 2.96
CA LEU A 64 -8.76 17.73 2.11
C LEU A 64 -8.38 16.27 2.39
N ALA A 65 -8.39 15.85 3.66
CA ALA A 65 -8.09 14.47 4.04
C ALA A 65 -9.13 13.50 3.46
N LEU A 66 -10.43 13.85 3.54
CA LEU A 66 -11.51 13.06 2.98
C LEU A 66 -11.41 12.96 1.45
N GLU A 67 -11.18 14.07 0.75
CA GLU A 67 -11.00 14.07 -0.71
C GLU A 67 -9.86 13.14 -1.15
N ARG A 68 -8.70 13.23 -0.48
CA ARG A 68 -7.55 12.35 -0.79
C ARG A 68 -7.83 10.89 -0.45
N TYR A 69 -8.59 10.62 0.60
CA TYR A 69 -9.01 9.28 0.96
C TYR A 69 -9.95 8.68 -0.08
N GLU A 70 -10.92 9.45 -0.58
CA GLU A 70 -11.85 9.00 -1.62
C GLU A 70 -11.12 8.62 -2.92
N GLU A 71 -10.15 9.43 -3.36
CA GLU A 71 -9.31 9.10 -4.52
C GLU A 71 -8.50 7.81 -4.31
N PHE A 72 -7.97 7.62 -3.10
CA PHE A 72 -7.26 6.40 -2.75
C PHE A 72 -8.19 5.19 -2.74
N ASP A 73 -9.36 5.31 -2.10
CA ASP A 73 -10.33 4.22 -1.97
C ASP A 73 -10.90 3.80 -3.34
N LYS A 74 -11.19 4.76 -4.21
CA LYS A 74 -11.62 4.48 -5.59
C LYS A 74 -10.57 3.67 -6.35
N ARG A 75 -9.29 4.06 -6.28
CA ARG A 75 -8.18 3.33 -6.92
C ARG A 75 -8.01 1.93 -6.34
N ARG A 76 -8.11 1.80 -5.01
CA ARG A 76 -8.03 0.51 -4.32
C ARG A 76 -9.14 -0.43 -4.78
N ARG A 77 -10.40 0.02 -4.76
CA ARG A 77 -11.56 -0.76 -5.22
C ARG A 77 -11.45 -1.18 -6.68
N GLN A 78 -11.00 -0.27 -7.55
CA GLN A 78 -10.81 -0.60 -8.96
C GLN A 78 -9.75 -1.69 -9.14
N LYS A 79 -8.65 -1.60 -8.38
CA LYS A 79 -7.60 -2.63 -8.41
C LYS A 79 -8.11 -3.97 -7.87
N GLU A 80 -8.84 -3.97 -6.76
CA GLU A 80 -9.45 -5.18 -6.20
C GLU A 80 -10.41 -5.84 -7.19
N LYS A 81 -11.24 -5.04 -7.88
CA LYS A 81 -12.11 -5.55 -8.94
C LYS A 81 -11.32 -6.21 -10.07
N GLN A 82 -10.26 -5.57 -10.56
CA GLN A 82 -9.43 -6.13 -11.63
C GLN A 82 -8.76 -7.45 -11.24
N ILE A 83 -8.37 -7.58 -9.97
CA ILE A 83 -7.79 -8.81 -9.44
C ILE A 83 -8.85 -9.91 -9.42
N ALA A 84 -10.04 -9.62 -8.87
CA ALA A 84 -11.15 -10.58 -8.85
C ALA A 84 -11.57 -11.01 -10.26
N ASP A 85 -11.72 -10.06 -11.19
CA ASP A 85 -12.05 -10.34 -12.58
C ASP A 85 -10.99 -11.26 -13.24
N ALA A 86 -9.70 -11.11 -12.90
CA ALA A 86 -8.63 -11.96 -13.41
C ALA A 86 -8.65 -13.37 -12.79
N GLU A 87 -8.86 -13.46 -11.47
CA GLU A 87 -8.99 -14.74 -10.75
C GLU A 87 -10.20 -15.55 -11.26
N ASP A 88 -11.31 -14.89 -11.57
CA ASP A 88 -12.49 -15.51 -12.15
C ASP A 88 -12.20 -16.12 -13.54
N VAL A 89 -11.42 -15.42 -14.37
CA VAL A 89 -11.01 -15.91 -15.69
C VAL A 89 -10.12 -17.16 -15.56
N ASP A 90 -9.13 -17.12 -14.68
CA ASP A 90 -8.23 -18.25 -14.43
C ASP A 90 -9.02 -19.48 -13.93
N LEU A 91 -10.00 -19.27 -13.04
CA LEU A 91 -10.89 -20.32 -12.54
C LEU A 91 -11.72 -20.92 -13.68
N LEU A 92 -12.30 -20.10 -14.55
CA LEU A 92 -13.08 -20.56 -15.69
C LEU A 92 -12.25 -21.39 -16.67
N GLU A 93 -11.00 -21.01 -16.94
CA GLU A 93 -10.10 -21.80 -17.77
C GLU A 93 -9.79 -23.15 -17.14
N ALA A 94 -9.47 -23.19 -15.84
CA ALA A 94 -9.22 -24.43 -15.12
C ALA A 94 -10.45 -25.36 -15.13
N LEU A 95 -11.66 -24.83 -14.96
CA LEU A 95 -12.90 -25.60 -15.03
C LEU A 95 -13.15 -26.17 -16.43
N LYS A 96 -12.88 -25.39 -17.49
CA LYS A 96 -13.00 -25.87 -18.88
C LYS A 96 -12.04 -27.01 -19.18
N GLU A 97 -10.80 -26.92 -18.73
CA GLU A 97 -9.81 -28.00 -18.90
C GLU A 97 -10.25 -29.27 -18.14
N LYS A 98 -10.73 -29.12 -16.91
CA LYS A 98 -11.25 -30.25 -16.12
C LYS A 98 -12.47 -30.90 -16.76
N ALA A 99 -13.38 -30.10 -17.34
CA ALA A 99 -14.54 -30.62 -18.07
C ALA A 99 -14.12 -31.43 -19.30
N ARG A 100 -13.18 -30.93 -20.11
CA ARG A 100 -12.59 -31.68 -21.23
C ARG A 100 -11.97 -33.01 -20.80
N GLN A 101 -11.26 -33.01 -19.67
CA GLN A 101 -10.67 -34.24 -19.11
C GLN A 101 -11.72 -35.25 -18.69
N LEU A 102 -12.80 -34.80 -18.04
CA LEU A 102 -13.92 -35.67 -17.63
C LEU A 102 -14.68 -36.23 -18.84
N GLU A 103 -14.95 -35.40 -19.86
CA GLU A 103 -15.58 -35.83 -21.11
C GLU A 103 -14.73 -36.87 -21.85
N ALA A 104 -13.41 -36.68 -21.89
CA ALA A 104 -12.48 -37.66 -22.45
C ALA A 104 -12.45 -38.97 -21.63
N GLN A 105 -12.63 -38.92 -20.31
CA GLN A 105 -12.74 -40.11 -19.47
C GLN A 105 -14.06 -40.88 -19.71
N VAL A 106 -15.18 -40.18 -19.88
CA VAL A 106 -16.49 -40.79 -20.16
C VAL A 106 -16.53 -41.44 -21.55
N GLN A 107 -15.82 -40.89 -22.54
CA GLN A 107 -15.70 -41.50 -23.86
C GLN A 107 -14.75 -42.71 -23.93
N MET A 108 -13.98 -42.98 -22.87
CA MET A 108 -13.10 -44.14 -22.76
C MET A 108 -13.65 -45.28 -21.89
N GLU A 109 -14.87 -45.19 -21.34
CA GLU A 109 -15.53 -46.37 -20.78
C GLU A 109 -15.92 -47.32 -21.92
N PRO A 110 -15.40 -48.57 -21.94
CA PRO A 110 -15.75 -49.51 -22.99
C PRO A 110 -17.25 -49.82 -22.88
N SER A 111 -17.90 -49.76 -24.04
CA SER A 111 -19.18 -50.38 -24.36
C SER A 111 -19.52 -51.54 -23.40
N THR A 112 -20.51 -51.33 -22.54
CA THR A 112 -21.18 -52.40 -21.81
C THR A 112 -22.18 -53.11 -22.73
N ASP A 113 -21.73 -53.58 -23.90
CA ASP A 113 -22.48 -54.52 -24.76
C ASP A 113 -21.95 -55.96 -24.65
N GLU A 114 -21.27 -56.31 -23.55
CA GLU A 114 -20.74 -57.67 -23.35
C GLU A 114 -21.54 -58.55 -22.37
N PHE A 115 -22.74 -58.14 -21.95
CA PHE A 115 -23.55 -58.93 -21.01
C PHE A 115 -24.77 -59.67 -21.57
N ASP A 116 -24.99 -59.70 -22.89
CA ASP A 116 -26.25 -60.24 -23.46
C ASP A 116 -26.13 -61.48 -24.39
N LEU A 117 -25.05 -62.25 -24.29
CA LEU A 117 -24.85 -63.46 -25.13
C LEU A 117 -24.74 -64.80 -24.36
N GLN A 118 -25.17 -64.86 -23.10
CA GLN A 118 -25.10 -66.10 -22.32
C GLN A 118 -26.43 -66.67 -21.80
N ILE A 119 -27.57 -66.20 -22.33
CA ILE A 119 -28.88 -66.84 -22.09
C ILE A 119 -29.53 -67.21 -23.42
N LYS A 120 -29.21 -68.40 -23.95
CA LYS A 120 -30.08 -69.27 -24.75
C LYS A 120 -29.47 -70.65 -24.91
#